data_AF-A0A1V5WWA4-F1
#
_entry.id   AF-A0A1V5WWA4-F1
#
_cell.length_a   1.000
_cell.length_b   1.000
_cell.length_c   1.000
_cell.angle_alpha   90.00
_cell.angle_beta   90.00
_cell.angle_gamma   90.00
#
_symmetry.space_group_name_H-M   'P 1'
#
loop_
_entity.id
_entity.type
_entity.pdbx_description
1 polymer ?
#
loop_
_entity_poly.entity_id
_entity_poly.type
_entity_poly.pdbx_seq_one_letter_code
_entity_poly.pdbx_strand_id
1 'polypeptide(L)'
;MAKKYFCKDCGEEKSKKGIYCKVCRYKYARRPSGLKYNIKVKNKAWFKKGNTPWNEGKELPYDVWNKGTKGLCKPNITSFKTEDVTGEKNFRWKGEDVGYYALHLWMKRNFDWPDSCEFCNSQENLELANVEYNYDRDPDNWKILCHKCHQKYDRNNNWGYATEKFNLSRKNYL
;
A
#
# COMPACT_ATOMS: atom_id res chain seq x y z
N MET A 1 -13.62 -19.86 18.87
CA MET A 1 -13.82 -20.65 17.63
C MET A 1 -14.47 -19.76 16.58
N ALA A 2 -13.92 -19.66 15.36
CA ALA A 2 -14.49 -18.81 14.31
C ALA A 2 -15.73 -19.48 13.69
N LYS A 3 -16.82 -18.73 13.50
CA LYS A 3 -18.03 -19.23 12.83
C LYS A 3 -17.72 -19.54 11.36
N LYS A 4 -17.96 -20.78 10.94
CA LYS A 4 -17.88 -21.21 9.54
C LYS A 4 -19.20 -20.91 8.84
N TYR A 5 -19.13 -20.47 7.59
CA TYR A 5 -20.30 -20.19 6.76
C TYR A 5 -20.26 -21.07 5.52
N PHE A 6 -21.36 -21.74 5.17
CA PHE A 6 -21.44 -22.63 4.01
C PHE A 6 -22.27 -22.00 2.88
N CYS A 7 -21.96 -22.35 1.64
CA CYS A 7 -22.70 -21.93 0.46
C CYS A 7 -24.03 -22.68 0.37
N LYS A 8 -25.15 -21.96 0.15
CA LYS A 8 -26.48 -22.59 0.02
C LYS A 8 -26.64 -23.42 -1.26
N ASP A 9 -25.89 -23.11 -2.31
CA ASP A 9 -26.02 -23.78 -3.61
C ASP A 9 -25.13 -25.02 -3.75
N CYS A 10 -23.89 -24.96 -3.26
CA CYS A 10 -22.92 -26.04 -3.44
C CYS A 10 -22.45 -26.68 -2.13
N GLY A 11 -22.91 -26.20 -0.97
CA GLY A 11 -22.51 -26.75 0.34
C GLY A 11 -21.10 -26.39 0.79
N GLU A 12 -20.25 -25.86 -0.08
CA GLU A 12 -18.83 -25.57 0.21
C GLU A 12 -18.62 -24.45 1.24
N GLU A 13 -17.51 -24.52 1.99
CA GLU A 13 -17.14 -23.51 3.00
C GLU A 13 -16.80 -22.17 2.31
N LYS A 14 -17.46 -21.09 2.73
CA LYS A 14 -17.22 -19.72 2.25
C LYS A 14 -15.89 -19.19 2.78
N SER A 15 -15.39 -18.11 2.16
CA SER A 15 -14.24 -17.39 2.73
C SER A 15 -14.50 -16.94 4.17
N LYS A 16 -13.45 -16.74 4.97
CA LYS A 16 -13.56 -16.34 6.40
C LYS A 16 -14.46 -15.12 6.65
N LYS A 17 -14.66 -14.25 5.65
CA LYS A 17 -15.54 -13.08 5.73
C LYS A 17 -17.00 -13.37 5.30
N GLY A 18 -17.32 -14.59 4.88
CA GLY A 18 -18.65 -15.00 4.40
C GLY A 18 -19.08 -14.39 3.06
N ILE A 19 -18.21 -13.61 2.41
CA ILE A 19 -18.56 -12.73 1.28
C ILE A 19 -18.81 -13.52 0.00
N TYR A 20 -18.06 -14.59 -0.26
CA TYR A 20 -18.26 -15.41 -1.46
C TYR A 20 -17.81 -16.86 -1.27
N CYS A 21 -18.45 -17.74 -2.04
CA CYS A 21 -18.06 -19.13 -2.21
C CYS A 21 -16.96 -19.22 -3.28
N LYS A 22 -15.89 -19.99 -3.03
CA LYS A 22 -14.79 -20.15 -4.01
C LYS A 22 -15.25 -20.85 -5.29
N VAL A 23 -16.13 -21.85 -5.15
CA VAL A 23 -16.67 -22.62 -6.28
C VAL A 23 -17.71 -21.81 -7.07
N CYS A 24 -18.77 -21.31 -6.42
CA CYS A 24 -19.81 -20.49 -7.06
C CYS A 24 -19.43 -19.01 -7.30
N ARG A 25 -18.13 -18.69 -7.42
CA ARG A 25 -17.49 -17.36 -7.30
C ARG A 25 -18.24 -16.20 -7.97
N TYR A 26 -18.93 -16.44 -9.07
CA TYR A 26 -19.59 -15.42 -9.89
C TYR A 26 -21.11 -15.31 -9.72
N LYS A 27 -21.77 -16.30 -9.10
CA LYS A 27 -23.25 -16.31 -9.00
C LYS A 27 -23.77 -15.34 -7.93
N TYR A 28 -22.99 -15.09 -6.88
CA TYR A 28 -23.41 -14.28 -5.72
C TYR A 28 -22.44 -13.16 -5.33
N ALA A 29 -21.39 -12.91 -6.11
CA ALA A 29 -20.50 -11.79 -5.85
C ALA A 29 -21.24 -10.46 -6.10
N ARG A 30 -21.63 -9.76 -5.03
CA ARG A 30 -21.92 -8.32 -5.12
C ARG A 30 -20.59 -7.63 -5.42
N ARG A 31 -20.44 -7.06 -6.62
CA ARG A 31 -19.36 -6.08 -6.87
C ARG A 31 -19.50 -4.94 -5.85
N PRO A 32 -18.40 -4.41 -5.28
CA PRO A 32 -18.46 -3.35 -4.26
C PRO A 32 -19.31 -2.13 -4.64
N SER A 33 -19.44 -1.86 -5.94
CA SER A 33 -20.18 -0.71 -6.47
C SER A 33 -21.71 -0.84 -6.46
N GLY A 34 -22.29 -1.99 -6.09
CA GLY A 34 -23.74 -2.21 -6.13
C GLY A 34 -24.36 -2.21 -7.54
N LEU A 35 -23.56 -2.00 -8.59
CA LEU A 35 -24.01 -1.92 -9.98
C LEU A 35 -24.28 -3.31 -10.55
N LYS A 36 -25.55 -3.58 -10.85
CA LYS A 36 -25.97 -4.71 -11.70
C LYS A 36 -26.02 -4.21 -13.14
N TYR A 37 -25.13 -4.70 -14.01
CA TYR A 37 -25.28 -4.48 -15.44
C TYR A 37 -26.29 -5.49 -15.97
N ASN A 38 -27.46 -5.02 -16.43
CA ASN A 38 -28.30 -5.81 -17.33
C ASN A 38 -27.58 -5.84 -18.69
N ILE A 39 -26.90 -6.95 -19.00
CA ILE A 39 -26.34 -7.17 -20.34
C ILE A 39 -27.54 -7.37 -21.27
N LYS A 40 -28.07 -6.26 -21.81
CA LYS A 40 -29.28 -6.26 -22.63
C LYS A 40 -29.08 -6.98 -23.97
N VAL A 41 -27.84 -7.02 -24.47
CA VAL A 41 -27.48 -7.69 -25.72
C VAL A 41 -26.07 -8.27 -25.56
N LYS A 42 -25.86 -9.52 -25.96
CA LYS A 42 -24.50 -10.07 -26.09
C LYS A 42 -23.81 -9.30 -27.23
N ASN A 43 -22.74 -8.57 -26.93
CA ASN A 43 -21.98 -7.89 -27.96
C ASN A 43 -21.41 -8.94 -28.92
N LYS A 44 -21.88 -8.94 -30.17
CA LYS A 44 -21.40 -9.87 -31.21
C LYS A 44 -19.89 -9.73 -31.48
N ALA A 45 -19.30 -8.59 -31.12
CA ALA A 45 -17.86 -8.31 -31.26
C ALA A 45 -16.99 -8.89 -30.13
N TRP A 46 -17.57 -9.51 -29.09
CA TRP A 46 -16.76 -10.23 -28.11
C TRP A 46 -16.10 -11.44 -28.74
N PHE A 47 -14.77 -11.52 -28.63
CA PHE A 47 -14.01 -12.69 -29.02
C PHE A 47 -14.56 -13.91 -28.26
N LYS A 48 -15.01 -14.92 -29.01
CA LYS A 48 -15.38 -16.20 -28.42
C LYS A 48 -14.10 -16.86 -27.92
N LYS A 49 -14.12 -17.32 -26.66
CA LYS A 49 -13.00 -18.06 -26.08
C LYS A 49 -12.70 -19.27 -26.97
N GLY A 50 -11.46 -19.39 -27.45
CA GLY A 50 -11.05 -20.44 -28.40
C GLY A 50 -11.04 -20.03 -29.87
N ASN A 51 -11.34 -18.78 -30.22
CA ASN A 51 -11.06 -18.28 -31.58
C ASN A 51 -9.54 -18.16 -31.77
N THR A 52 -9.00 -18.99 -32.67
CA THR A 52 -7.68 -18.79 -33.25
C THR A 52 -7.65 -17.46 -34.00
N PRO A 53 -6.76 -16.51 -33.66
CA PRO A 53 -6.64 -15.28 -34.41
C PRO A 53 -6.12 -15.60 -35.83
N TRP A 54 -6.55 -14.83 -36.82
CA TRP A 54 -6.30 -15.10 -38.25
C TRP A 54 -4.80 -15.13 -38.64
N ASN A 55 -3.94 -14.63 -37.76
CA ASN A 55 -2.48 -14.56 -37.89
C ASN A 55 -1.74 -15.59 -37.03
N GLU A 56 -2.44 -16.49 -36.32
CA GLU A 56 -1.78 -17.58 -35.58
C GLU A 56 -1.01 -18.48 -36.55
N GLY A 57 0.30 -18.61 -36.33
CA GLY A 57 1.19 -19.44 -37.15
C GLY A 57 1.57 -18.86 -38.52
N LYS A 58 1.11 -17.66 -38.88
CA LYS A 58 1.54 -16.99 -40.12
C LYS A 58 2.76 -16.12 -39.87
N GLU A 59 3.81 -16.30 -40.66
CA GLU A 59 4.91 -15.35 -40.72
C GLU A 59 4.44 -14.09 -41.47
N LEU A 60 4.61 -12.93 -40.85
CA LEU A 60 4.37 -11.66 -41.53
C LEU A 60 5.52 -11.41 -42.51
N PRO A 61 5.25 -10.86 -43.70
CA PRO A 61 6.29 -10.57 -44.70
C PRO A 61 7.20 -9.39 -44.31
N TYR A 62 7.01 -8.83 -43.11
CA TYR A 62 7.79 -7.74 -42.55
C TYR A 62 8.02 -7.99 -41.06
N ASP A 63 9.12 -7.47 -40.54
CA ASP A 63 9.37 -7.48 -39.10
C ASP A 63 8.39 -6.54 -38.39
N VAL A 64 7.75 -7.05 -37.34
CA VAL A 64 6.86 -6.26 -36.49
C VAL A 64 7.70 -5.23 -35.74
N TRP A 65 7.34 -3.94 -35.82
CA TRP A 65 8.08 -2.85 -35.18
C TRP A 65 8.25 -3.01 -33.64
N ASN A 66 7.44 -3.87 -33.02
CA ASN A 66 7.45 -4.19 -31.59
C ASN A 66 7.98 -5.60 -31.27
N LYS A 67 8.65 -6.28 -32.21
CA LYS A 67 9.28 -7.58 -31.99
C LYS A 67 10.34 -7.44 -30.88
N GLY A 68 10.14 -8.14 -29.76
CA GLY A 68 11.02 -8.05 -28.58
C GLY A 68 10.75 -6.90 -27.61
N THR A 69 9.78 -6.01 -27.88
CA THR A 69 9.41 -4.91 -26.95
C THR A 69 8.20 -5.25 -26.07
N LYS A 70 7.70 -6.49 -26.13
CA LYS A 70 6.56 -6.94 -25.31
C LYS A 70 6.89 -6.79 -23.83
N GLY A 71 6.28 -5.80 -23.18
CA GLY A 71 6.48 -5.48 -21.76
C GLY A 71 7.59 -4.45 -21.48
N LEU A 72 8.36 -4.03 -22.49
CA LEU A 72 9.36 -2.97 -22.34
C LEU A 72 8.71 -1.62 -22.64
N CYS A 73 8.25 -0.93 -21.60
CA CYS A 73 7.86 0.47 -21.71
C CYS A 73 9.13 1.31 -21.75
N LYS A 74 9.66 1.57 -22.94
CA LYS A 74 10.82 2.48 -23.08
C LYS A 74 10.36 3.88 -22.69
N PRO A 75 10.96 4.50 -21.67
CA PRO A 75 10.63 5.87 -21.31
C PRO A 75 10.92 6.78 -22.51
N ASN A 76 9.98 7.69 -22.85
CA ASN A 76 10.22 8.72 -23.87
C ASN A 76 11.35 9.66 -23.39
N ILE A 77 12.03 10.37 -24.29
CA ILE A 77 13.04 11.38 -23.92
C ILE A 77 12.45 12.45 -22.98
N THR A 78 11.15 12.69 -23.06
CA THR A 78 10.36 13.58 -22.20
C THR A 78 9.84 12.92 -20.93
N SER A 79 10.15 11.66 -20.68
CA SER A 79 9.76 10.99 -19.44
C SER A 79 10.43 11.68 -18.25
N PHE A 80 9.68 11.80 -17.15
CA PHE A 80 10.23 12.29 -15.91
C PHE A 80 11.34 11.37 -15.43
N LYS A 81 12.56 11.91 -15.30
CA LYS A 81 13.64 11.21 -14.63
C LYS A 81 13.35 11.26 -13.14
N THR A 82 13.31 10.08 -12.51
CA THR A 82 12.98 9.96 -11.09
C THR A 82 13.94 10.80 -10.22
N GLU A 83 15.19 10.91 -10.63
CA GLU A 83 16.25 11.68 -9.95
C GLU A 83 15.97 13.19 -9.86
N ASP A 84 15.21 13.74 -10.81
CA ASP A 84 14.90 15.19 -10.84
C ASP A 84 13.75 15.54 -9.89
N VAL A 85 13.03 14.54 -9.38
CA VAL A 85 11.85 14.70 -8.53
C VAL A 85 11.98 13.97 -7.19
N THR A 86 13.18 13.57 -6.79
CA THR A 86 13.45 12.95 -5.49
C THR A 86 14.20 13.88 -4.55
N GLY A 87 14.11 13.61 -3.24
CA GLY A 87 14.78 14.38 -2.21
C GLY A 87 14.43 15.86 -2.23
N GLU A 88 15.45 16.70 -2.07
CA GLU A 88 15.31 18.17 -2.01
C GLU A 88 14.93 18.80 -3.35
N LYS A 89 15.18 18.11 -4.46
CA LYS A 89 14.80 18.56 -5.81
C LYS A 89 13.30 18.41 -6.08
N ASN A 90 12.60 17.62 -5.27
CA ASN A 90 11.16 17.46 -5.41
C ASN A 90 10.47 18.80 -5.12
N PHE A 91 9.64 19.28 -6.04
CA PHE A 91 8.84 20.50 -5.85
C PHE A 91 7.87 20.45 -4.66
N ARG A 92 7.60 19.26 -4.10
CA ARG A 92 6.84 19.05 -2.86
C ARG A 92 7.72 18.90 -1.62
N TRP A 93 9.04 19.03 -1.75
CA TRP A 93 9.95 19.03 -0.61
C TRP A 93 9.61 20.19 0.31
N LYS A 94 9.36 19.88 1.58
CA LYS A 94 8.98 20.85 2.60
C LYS A 94 10.14 21.28 3.49
N GLY A 95 11.36 20.81 3.23
CA GLY A 95 12.49 21.09 4.10
C GLY A 95 12.21 20.59 5.51
N GLU A 96 12.37 21.46 6.50
CA GLU A 96 12.11 21.19 7.92
C GLU A 96 10.62 21.27 8.30
N ASP A 97 9.79 21.90 7.47
CA ASP A 97 8.33 22.05 7.69
C ASP A 97 7.53 20.80 7.26
N VAL A 98 8.11 19.63 7.53
CA VAL A 98 7.49 18.33 7.23
C VAL A 98 6.58 17.92 8.38
N GLY A 99 5.35 17.49 8.09
CA GLY A 99 4.45 17.01 9.13
C GLY A 99 4.93 15.72 9.82
N TYR A 100 4.54 15.55 11.09
CA TYR A 100 4.88 14.40 11.96
C TYR A 100 4.88 13.04 11.24
N TYR A 101 3.77 12.71 10.58
CA TYR A 101 3.59 11.42 9.91
C TYR A 101 4.55 11.23 8.72
N ALA A 102 4.76 12.29 7.94
CA ALA A 102 5.65 12.25 6.79
C ALA A 102 7.11 12.09 7.24
N LEU A 103 7.50 12.73 8.35
CA LEU A 103 8.82 12.55 8.95
C LEU A 103 9.04 11.10 9.42
N HIS A 104 8.08 10.51 10.13
CA HIS A 104 8.18 9.10 10.56
C HIS A 104 8.30 8.14 9.38
N LEU A 105 7.51 8.35 8.33
CA LEU A 105 7.61 7.53 7.12
C LEU A 105 8.95 7.72 6.41
N TRP A 106 9.50 8.93 6.41
CA TRP A 106 10.81 9.21 5.84
C TRP A 106 11.90 8.48 6.63
N MET A 107 11.91 8.57 7.97
CA MET A 107 12.88 7.86 8.82
C MET A 107 12.85 6.34 8.60
N LYS A 108 11.66 5.73 8.54
CA LYS A 108 11.51 4.27 8.30
C LYS A 108 11.99 3.82 6.91
N ARG A 109 12.09 4.72 5.94
CA ARG A 109 12.48 4.39 4.57
C ARG A 109 13.97 4.58 4.29
N ASN A 110 14.61 5.51 5.01
CA ASN A 110 16.00 5.89 4.73
C ASN A 110 17.01 5.19 5.64
N PHE A 111 16.56 4.62 6.75
CA PHE A 111 17.43 3.97 7.73
C PHE A 111 16.93 2.57 8.06
N ASP A 112 17.90 1.68 8.32
CA ASP A 112 17.64 0.36 8.86
C ASP A 112 17.46 0.46 10.38
N TRP A 113 16.39 -0.14 10.87
CA TRP A 113 15.99 -0.06 12.27
C TRP A 113 15.96 -1.46 12.91
N PRO A 114 16.22 -1.59 14.22
CA PRO A 114 16.10 -2.88 14.90
C PRO A 114 14.69 -3.49 14.79
N ASP A 115 14.63 -4.82 14.64
CA ASP A 115 13.38 -5.59 14.61
C ASP A 115 12.78 -5.84 16.01
N SER A 116 13.31 -5.21 17.05
CA SER A 116 12.85 -5.34 18.42
C SER A 116 12.94 -4.04 19.19
N CYS A 117 12.01 -3.85 20.14
CA CYS A 117 11.96 -2.70 21.03
C CYS A 117 13.23 -2.61 21.90
N GLU A 118 13.89 -1.46 21.93
CA GLU A 118 15.11 -1.24 22.73
C GLU A 118 14.89 -1.39 24.25
N PHE A 119 13.66 -1.21 24.73
CA PHE A 119 13.36 -1.26 26.18
C PHE A 119 12.91 -2.63 26.68
N CYS A 120 12.22 -3.42 25.84
CA CYS A 120 11.60 -4.67 26.28
C CYS A 120 11.76 -5.83 25.31
N ASN A 121 12.50 -5.65 24.20
CA ASN A 121 12.73 -6.64 23.15
C ASN A 121 11.48 -7.22 22.48
N SER A 122 10.29 -6.62 22.70
CA SER A 122 9.08 -6.97 21.95
C SER A 122 9.28 -6.72 20.46
N GLN A 123 8.83 -7.63 19.61
CA GLN A 123 8.80 -7.48 18.15
C GLN A 123 7.43 -6.99 17.63
N GLU A 124 6.45 -6.86 18.52
CA GLU A 124 5.10 -6.44 18.18
C GLU A 124 4.92 -4.93 18.31
N ASN A 125 4.15 -4.34 17.37
CA ASN A 125 3.71 -2.94 17.38
C ASN A 125 4.87 -1.93 17.56
N LEU A 126 5.90 -2.06 16.74
CA LEU A 126 7.08 -1.19 16.77
C LEU A 126 6.83 0.18 16.12
N GLU A 127 7.19 1.22 16.85
CA GLU A 127 7.07 2.61 16.50
C GLU A 127 8.41 3.32 16.70
N LEU A 128 8.62 4.38 15.93
CA LEU A 128 9.76 5.26 16.10
C LEU A 128 9.38 6.34 17.12
N ALA A 129 10.24 6.53 18.11
CA ALA A 129 10.12 7.55 19.13
C ALA A 129 11.32 8.50 19.01
N ASN A 130 11.09 9.81 18.96
CA ASN A 130 12.18 10.78 18.99
C ASN A 130 12.60 11.03 20.44
N VAL A 131 13.91 10.94 20.72
CA VAL A 131 14.49 10.98 22.06
C VAL A 131 14.50 12.39 22.63
N GLU A 132 14.95 13.35 21.82
CA GLU A 132 15.13 14.75 22.22
C GLU A 132 13.90 15.63 21.95
N TYR A 133 12.86 15.05 21.36
CA TYR A 133 11.65 15.73 20.89
C TYR A 133 11.89 16.79 19.80
N ASN A 134 13.11 16.95 19.30
CA ASN A 134 13.42 17.94 18.27
C ASN A 134 12.88 17.55 16.89
N TYR A 135 12.48 16.29 16.66
CA TYR A 135 11.92 15.80 15.38
C TYR A 135 12.77 16.21 14.17
N ASP A 136 14.07 16.08 14.32
CA ASP A 136 15.08 16.19 13.28
C ASP A 136 15.19 14.89 12.47
N ARG A 137 15.94 14.97 11.37
CA ARG A 137 16.24 13.84 10.49
C ARG A 137 17.49 13.07 10.90
N ASP A 138 18.04 13.37 12.07
CA ASP A 138 19.21 12.68 12.62
C ASP A 138 18.77 11.33 13.18
N PRO A 139 19.21 10.18 12.63
CA PRO A 139 18.82 8.86 13.12
C PRO A 139 19.22 8.59 14.57
N ASP A 140 20.27 9.23 15.09
CA ASP A 140 20.77 9.01 16.45
C ASP A 140 19.79 9.53 17.51
N ASN A 141 18.93 10.48 17.12
CA ASN A 141 17.87 11.05 17.96
C ASN A 141 16.57 10.24 17.95
N TRP A 142 16.57 9.03 17.40
CA TRP A 142 15.39 8.18 17.34
C TRP A 142 15.65 6.80 17.94
N LYS A 143 14.59 6.23 18.51
CA LYS A 143 14.60 4.88 19.07
C LYS A 143 13.42 4.08 18.54
N ILE A 144 13.61 2.77 18.42
CA ILE A 144 12.51 1.83 18.15
C ILE A 144 11.94 1.34 19.47
N LEU A 145 10.68 1.68 19.72
CA LEU A 145 9.93 1.26 20.90
C LEU A 145 8.65 0.56 20.49
N CYS A 146 8.24 -0.46 21.25
CA CYS A 146 6.88 -0.98 21.09
C CYS A 146 5.87 0.06 21.60
N HIS A 147 4.65 0.05 21.07
CA HIS A 147 3.59 1.01 21.41
C HIS A 147 3.41 1.23 22.92
N LYS A 148 3.49 0.17 23.75
CA LYS A 148 3.39 0.28 25.22
C LYS A 148 4.58 1.03 25.84
N CYS A 149 5.80 0.72 25.40
CA CYS A 149 7.01 1.39 25.87
C CYS A 149 7.04 2.83 25.39
N HIS A 150 6.60 3.10 24.16
CA HIS A 150 6.50 4.44 23.59
C HIS A 150 5.54 5.31 24.41
N GLN A 151 4.31 4.85 24.68
CA GLN A 151 3.37 5.59 25.53
C GLN A 151 3.92 5.88 26.94
N LYS A 152 4.64 4.93 27.53
CA LYS A 152 5.27 5.11 28.85
C LYS A 152 6.40 6.14 28.79
N TYR A 153 7.21 6.09 27.74
CA TYR A 153 8.27 7.04 27.48
C TYR A 153 7.72 8.47 27.37
N ASP A 154 6.71 8.66 26.53
CA ASP A 154 6.06 9.97 26.33
C ASP A 154 5.40 10.48 27.62
N ARG A 155 4.73 9.61 28.38
CA ARG A 155 4.08 9.99 29.64
C ARG A 155 5.08 10.50 30.67
N ASN A 156 6.26 9.89 30.74
CA ASN A 156 7.28 10.25 31.72
C ASN A 156 8.05 11.53 31.34
N ASN A 157 8.16 11.81 30.05
CA ASN A 157 8.97 12.91 29.50
C ASN A 157 8.12 14.08 28.98
N ASN A 158 6.97 14.32 29.59
CA ASN A 158 6.11 15.46 29.29
C ASN A 158 5.46 15.39 27.88
N TRP A 159 4.57 14.41 27.72
CA TRP A 159 3.69 14.24 26.57
C TRP A 159 3.05 15.57 26.14
N GLY A 160 3.46 16.11 25.00
CA GLY A 160 2.89 17.36 24.48
C GLY A 160 3.71 18.02 23.38
N TYR A 161 5.04 17.86 23.38
CA TYR A 161 5.90 18.56 22.42
C TYR A 161 5.54 18.26 20.95
N ALA A 162 5.28 16.99 20.62
CA ALA A 162 4.80 16.60 19.28
C ALA A 162 3.47 17.27 18.90
N THR A 163 2.57 17.37 19.88
CA THR A 163 1.22 17.91 19.69
C THR A 163 1.28 19.41 19.45
N GLU A 164 2.16 20.10 20.18
CA GLU A 164 2.42 21.54 20.03
C GLU A 164 3.16 21.83 18.72
N LYS A 165 4.31 21.18 18.48
CA LYS A 165 5.15 21.41 17.29
C LYS A 165 4.41 21.16 15.98
N PHE A 166 3.61 20.09 15.90
CA PHE A 166 2.89 19.74 14.68
C PHE A 166 1.40 20.12 14.71
N ASN A 167 0.96 20.88 15.72
CA ASN A 167 -0.43 21.31 15.91
C ASN A 167 -1.43 20.14 15.76
N LEU A 168 -1.13 19.00 16.39
CA LEU A 168 -1.95 17.79 16.29
C LEU A 168 -3.17 17.92 17.21
N SER A 169 -4.38 17.70 16.66
CA SER A 169 -5.58 17.62 17.50
C SER A 169 -5.62 16.30 18.27
N ARG A 170 -5.90 16.36 19.58
CA ARG A 170 -6.11 15.17 20.44
C ARG A 170 -7.19 14.21 19.92
N LYS A 171 -8.09 14.66 19.04
CA LYS A 171 -9.18 13.84 18.46
C LYS A 171 -8.73 12.82 17.41
N ASN A 172 -7.47 12.84 16.97
CA ASN A 172 -7.01 12.03 15.83
C ASN A 172 -6.23 10.74 16.20
N TYR A 173 -6.05 10.45 17.50
CA TYR A 173 -5.18 9.34 17.95
C TYR A 173 -5.79 8.46 19.06
N LEU A 174 -7.10 8.55 19.31
CA LEU A 174 -7.88 7.60 20.12
C LEU A 174 -8.84 6.84 19.20
#